data_AF-A0A970NG00-F1
#
_entry.id   AF-A0A970NG00-F1
#
_cell.length_a   1.000
_cell.length_b   1.000
_cell.length_c   1.000
_cell.angle_alpha   90.00
_cell.angle_beta   90.00
_cell.angle_gamma   90.00
#
_symmetry.space_group_name_H-M   'P 1'
#
loop_
_entity.id
_entity.type
_entity.pdbx_description
1 polymer ?
#
loop_
_entity_poly.entity_id
_entity_poly.type
_entity_poly.pdbx_seq_one_letter_code
_entity_poly.pdbx_strand_id
1 'polypeptide(L)'
;MDRVRSGSVSTLVATDLAARGLDVEMVSHVFNYDIPEDPDSYVHRIGRTGRAGRDGVAISLVEPSQIRLLRIIERHIGKKIKHQILPSMQVAIERRQQMLLNRLLEASEQESGLYQDMAAELLQNYDAKVLLSAALKLMASDCPELETAEVESIRPGTAHVELPMGRFQGVHPRRLVEFLTTHTSISSRQVGDIDIQGNSTLVEIPMDYVDQVYAALGQYESKIRASKRQRISTGRSSAGRQASHL
;
A
#
# COMPACT_ATOMS: atom_id res chain seq x y z
N MET A 1 15.09 26.08 13.79
CA MET A 1 15.69 25.16 12.79
C MET A 1 16.79 24.30 13.41
N ASP A 2 17.59 24.85 14.33
CA ASP A 2 18.67 24.11 15.01
C ASP A 2 18.22 22.81 15.68
N ARG A 3 17.01 22.76 16.24
CA ARG A 3 16.43 21.54 16.84
C ARG A 3 16.19 20.40 15.83
N VAL A 4 15.87 20.74 14.58
CA VAL A 4 15.70 19.75 13.51
C VAL A 4 17.09 19.32 13.01
N ARG A 5 18.00 20.27 12.85
CA ARG A 5 19.39 20.01 12.44
C ARG A 5 20.17 19.19 13.47
N SER A 6 19.91 19.40 14.77
CA SER A 6 20.49 18.64 15.87
C SER A 6 19.84 17.26 16.07
N GLY A 7 18.81 16.91 15.29
CA GLY A 7 18.06 15.67 15.42
C GLY A 7 17.15 15.60 16.65
N SER A 8 17.03 16.68 17.43
CA SER A 8 16.16 16.75 18.61
C SER A 8 14.67 16.79 18.26
N VAL A 9 14.34 17.05 16.99
CA VAL A 9 13.00 16.97 16.42
C VAL A 9 13.09 16.09 15.18
N SER A 10 12.38 14.96 15.20
CA SER A 10 12.38 13.97 14.12
C SER A 10 11.38 14.29 12.99
N THR A 11 10.39 15.13 13.26
CA THR A 11 9.31 15.46 12.32
C THR A 11 9.11 16.96 12.20
N LEU A 12 9.05 17.47 10.97
CA LEU A 12 8.76 18.87 10.65
C LEU A 12 7.51 18.94 9.77
N VAL A 13 6.54 19.76 10.16
CA VAL A 13 5.36 20.09 9.36
C VAL A 13 5.53 21.51 8.84
N ALA A 14 5.38 21.71 7.53
CA ALA A 14 5.54 23.01 6.89
C ALA A 14 4.63 23.15 5.65
N THR A 15 4.23 24.37 5.35
CA THR A 15 3.60 24.75 4.08
C THR A 15 4.65 25.16 3.05
N ASP A 16 4.31 25.22 1.76
CA ASP A 16 5.27 25.62 0.71
C ASP A 16 5.87 27.00 0.94
N LEU A 17 5.06 27.94 1.44
CA LEU A 17 5.54 29.29 1.76
C LEU A 17 6.54 29.26 2.91
N ALA A 18 6.23 28.52 3.98
CA ALA A 18 7.09 28.40 5.15
C ALA A 18 8.36 27.58 4.86
N ALA A 19 8.32 26.68 3.88
CA ALA A 19 9.44 25.82 3.49
C ALA A 19 10.48 26.53 2.62
N ARG A 20 10.13 27.65 1.97
CA ARG A 20 11.07 28.45 1.17
C ARG A 20 12.06 29.15 2.09
N GLY A 21 13.35 28.93 1.84
CA GLY A 21 14.42 29.48 2.69
C GLY A 21 14.70 28.66 3.95
N LEU A 22 13.98 27.56 4.18
CA LEU A 22 14.40 26.58 5.16
C LEU A 22 15.54 25.76 4.59
N ASP A 23 16.73 25.96 5.16
CA ASP A 23 17.87 25.07 4.98
C ASP A 23 17.68 23.77 5.79
N VAL A 24 16.61 23.03 5.48
CA VAL A 24 16.40 21.66 5.95
C VAL A 24 16.98 20.74 4.90
N GLU A 25 18.30 20.79 4.76
CA GLU A 25 19.01 19.83 3.95
C GLU A 25 19.00 18.47 4.66
N MET A 26 18.63 17.41 3.93
CA MET A 26 18.80 16.00 4.30
C MET A 26 17.73 15.36 5.21
N VAL A 27 16.52 15.17 4.67
CA VAL A 27 15.52 14.29 5.30
C VAL A 27 15.48 12.92 4.63
N SER A 28 15.25 11.86 5.41
CA SER A 28 15.10 10.48 4.89
C SER A 28 13.76 10.27 4.18
N HIS A 29 12.72 10.98 4.63
CA HIS A 29 11.36 10.85 4.13
C HIS A 29 10.74 12.24 3.90
N VAL A 30 9.96 12.35 2.82
CA VAL A 30 9.10 13.50 2.53
C VAL A 30 7.66 12.98 2.42
N PHE A 31 6.75 13.59 3.19
CA PHE A 31 5.32 13.30 3.13
C PHE A 31 4.59 14.50 2.54
N ASN A 32 3.98 14.34 1.37
CA ASN A 32 3.01 15.29 0.86
C ASN A 32 1.65 14.92 1.48
N TYR A 33 1.26 15.66 2.51
CA TYR A 33 -0.06 15.52 3.11
C TYR A 33 -1.15 15.84 2.08
N ASP A 34 -1.04 17.01 1.46
CA ASP A 34 -1.81 17.36 0.26
C ASP A 34 -0.91 17.27 -0.98
N ILE A 35 -1.43 16.65 -2.04
CA ILE A 35 -0.72 16.60 -3.33
C ILE A 35 -0.58 18.02 -3.92
N PRO A 36 0.61 18.44 -4.37
CA PRO A 36 0.81 19.76 -4.97
C PRO A 36 -0.03 19.95 -6.24
N GLU A 37 -0.60 21.15 -6.42
CA GLU A 37 -1.39 21.50 -7.61
C GLU A 37 -0.54 21.63 -8.89
N ASP A 38 0.75 21.94 -8.74
CA ASP A 38 1.70 22.07 -9.84
C ASP A 38 2.85 21.05 -9.74
N PRO A 39 3.30 20.48 -10.87
CA PRO A 39 4.39 19.50 -10.88
C PRO A 39 5.75 20.03 -10.40
N ASP A 40 6.04 21.32 -10.61
CA ASP A 40 7.33 21.90 -10.22
C ASP A 40 7.45 21.94 -8.69
N SER A 41 6.37 22.31 -8.00
CA SER A 41 6.27 22.24 -6.54
C SER A 41 6.43 20.81 -6.03
N TYR A 42 5.87 19.81 -6.71
CA TYR A 42 6.11 18.41 -6.36
C TYR A 42 7.61 18.06 -6.42
N VAL A 43 8.30 18.41 -7.49
CA VAL A 43 9.75 18.19 -7.63
C VAL A 43 10.54 18.93 -6.54
N HIS A 44 10.18 20.17 -6.23
CA HIS A 44 10.84 20.94 -5.17
C HIS A 44 10.64 20.36 -3.76
N ARG A 45 9.47 19.79 -3.47
CA ARG A 45 9.15 19.11 -2.21
C ARG A 45 9.93 17.80 -2.08
N ILE A 46 9.83 16.91 -3.06
CA ILE A 46 10.54 15.61 -2.99
C ILE A 46 12.05 15.78 -3.09
N GLY A 47 12.52 16.87 -3.70
CA GLY A 47 13.91 17.25 -3.76
C GLY A 47 14.55 17.53 -2.40
N ARG A 48 13.82 17.42 -1.27
CA ARG A 48 14.38 17.47 0.09
C ARG A 48 14.96 16.15 0.57
N THR A 49 14.64 15.04 -0.11
CA THR A 49 15.21 13.70 0.16
C THR A 49 16.10 13.22 -0.99
N GLY A 50 16.80 12.10 -0.82
CA GLY A 50 17.53 11.42 -1.90
C GLY A 50 18.74 12.17 -2.48
N ARG A 51 19.39 13.03 -1.68
CA ARG A 51 20.55 13.83 -2.12
C ARG A 51 21.90 13.17 -1.76
N ALA A 52 22.96 13.58 -2.45
CA ALA A 52 24.34 13.13 -2.21
C ALA A 52 24.53 11.59 -2.27
N GLY A 53 23.81 10.93 -3.19
CA GLY A 53 23.93 9.49 -3.42
C GLY A 53 23.25 8.62 -2.36
N ARG A 54 22.48 9.20 -1.44
CA ARG A 54 21.68 8.46 -0.45
C ARG A 54 20.29 8.19 -0.98
N ASP A 55 19.71 7.08 -0.54
CA ASP A 55 18.31 6.77 -0.82
C ASP A 55 17.39 7.73 -0.07
N GLY A 56 16.22 7.98 -0.66
CA GLY A 56 15.20 8.85 -0.12
C GLY A 56 13.81 8.38 -0.52
N VAL A 57 12.83 8.56 0.36
CA VAL A 57 11.46 8.11 0.13
C VAL A 57 10.52 9.31 0.13
N ALA A 58 9.75 9.46 -0.94
CA ALA A 58 8.68 10.43 -1.03
C ALA A 58 7.33 9.70 -1.07
N ILE A 59 6.42 10.08 -0.17
CA ILE A 59 5.07 9.53 -0.06
C ILE A 59 4.09 10.68 -0.27
N SER A 60 3.10 10.49 -1.14
CA SER A 60 2.00 11.43 -1.32
C SER A 60 0.69 10.77 -0.94
N LEU A 61 -0.10 11.43 -0.11
CA LEU A 61 -1.49 11.06 0.11
C LEU A 61 -2.32 11.67 -1.02
N VAL A 62 -3.21 10.85 -1.61
CA VAL A 62 -3.97 11.24 -2.80
C VAL A 62 -5.40 10.78 -2.61
N GLU A 63 -6.34 11.73 -2.67
CA GLU A 63 -7.77 11.42 -2.67
C GLU A 63 -8.25 11.01 -4.07
N PRO A 64 -9.39 10.29 -4.18
CA PRO A 64 -9.97 9.94 -5.48
C PRO A 64 -10.21 11.14 -6.40
N SER A 65 -10.61 12.28 -5.84
CA SER A 65 -10.82 13.55 -6.56
C SER A 65 -9.54 14.10 -7.20
N GLN A 66 -8.37 13.73 -6.67
CA GLN A 66 -7.05 14.26 -7.04
C GLN A 66 -6.29 13.37 -8.04
N ILE A 67 -6.87 12.25 -8.49
CA ILE A 67 -6.22 11.32 -9.44
C ILE A 67 -5.78 12.03 -10.73
N ARG A 68 -6.55 13.00 -11.23
CA ARG A 68 -6.19 13.78 -12.41
C ARG A 68 -4.91 14.58 -12.20
N LEU A 69 -4.73 15.14 -11.01
CA LEU A 69 -3.55 15.92 -10.64
C LEU A 69 -2.31 15.02 -10.54
N LEU A 70 -2.46 13.85 -9.91
CA LEU A 70 -1.41 12.81 -9.91
C LEU A 70 -0.96 12.46 -11.34
N ARG A 71 -1.89 12.26 -12.28
CA ARG A 71 -1.56 11.98 -13.70
C ARG A 71 -0.82 13.13 -14.39
N ILE A 72 -1.03 14.38 -13.97
CA ILE A 72 -0.28 15.53 -14.50
C ILE A 72 1.15 15.47 -13.98
N ILE A 73 1.33 15.23 -12.68
CA ILE A 73 2.65 15.09 -12.04
C ILE A 73 3.43 13.93 -12.67
N GLU A 74 2.83 12.74 -12.78
CA GLU A 74 3.48 11.55 -13.39
C GLU A 74 3.98 11.81 -14.81
N ARG A 75 3.17 12.52 -15.62
CA ARG A 75 3.55 12.89 -16.99
C ARG A 75 4.72 13.87 -17.00
N HIS A 76 4.72 14.85 -16.10
CA HIS A 76 5.79 15.83 -16.00
C HIS A 76 7.11 15.19 -15.56
N ILE A 77 7.09 14.31 -14.55
CA ILE A 77 8.30 13.61 -14.08
C ILE A 77 8.70 12.42 -14.99
N GLY A 78 7.85 12.03 -15.92
CA GLY A 78 8.06 10.90 -16.84
C GLY A 78 8.10 9.53 -16.15
N LYS A 79 7.52 9.40 -14.95
CA LYS A 79 7.53 8.17 -14.14
C LYS A 79 6.17 7.94 -13.51
N LYS A 80 5.78 6.67 -13.46
CA LYS A 80 4.61 6.23 -12.69
C LYS A 80 4.96 6.13 -11.21
N ILE A 81 4.09 6.68 -10.37
CA ILE A 81 4.22 6.60 -8.92
C ILE A 81 3.52 5.32 -8.47
N LYS A 82 4.24 4.46 -7.74
CA LYS A 82 3.71 3.18 -7.26
C LYS A 82 2.62 3.44 -6.22
N HIS A 83 1.40 3.00 -6.53
CA HIS A 83 0.32 2.98 -5.56
C HIS A 83 0.62 1.99 -4.43
N GLN A 84 0.37 2.39 -3.18
CA GLN A 84 0.53 1.55 -2.01
C GLN A 84 -0.75 1.59 -1.17
N ILE A 85 -1.06 0.45 -0.56
CA ILE A 85 -2.20 0.32 0.37
C ILE A 85 -1.76 0.92 1.71
N LEU A 86 -2.64 1.73 2.32
CA LEU A 86 -2.40 2.25 3.65
C LEU A 86 -2.34 1.08 4.65
N PRO A 87 -1.39 1.09 5.60
CA PRO A 87 -1.34 0.07 6.64
C PRO A 87 -2.63 0.12 7.47
N SER A 88 -3.13 -1.04 7.86
CA SER A 88 -4.27 -1.11 8.76
C SER A 88 -3.90 -0.60 10.16
N MET A 89 -4.91 -0.16 10.92
CA MET A 89 -4.71 0.24 12.32
C MET A 89 -4.06 -0.88 13.14
N GLN A 90 -4.45 -2.14 12.89
CA GLN A 90 -3.86 -3.30 13.53
C GLN A 90 -2.34 -3.39 13.29
N VAL A 91 -1.91 -3.22 12.04
CA VAL A 91 -0.49 -3.23 11.68
C VAL A 91 0.26 -2.07 12.36
N ALA A 92 -0.37 -0.90 12.47
CA ALA A 92 0.23 0.25 13.17
C ALA A 92 0.40 -0.01 14.68
N ILE A 93 -0.61 -0.60 15.33
CA ILE A 93 -0.56 -0.98 16.75
C ILE A 93 0.56 -2.00 16.99
N GLU A 94 0.61 -3.06 16.18
CA GLU A 94 1.63 -4.12 16.30
C GLU A 94 3.04 -3.56 16.11
N ARG A 95 3.25 -2.72 15.09
CA ARG A 95 4.54 -2.04 14.86
C ARG A 95 4.94 -1.19 16.05
N ARG A 96 4.02 -0.45 16.65
CA ARG A 96 4.30 0.37 17.82
C ARG A 96 4.66 -0.46 19.05
N GLN A 97 3.95 -1.56 19.29
CA GLN A 97 4.29 -2.50 20.37
C GLN A 97 5.69 -3.08 20.17
N GLN A 98 6.03 -3.49 18.95
CA GLN A 98 7.37 -3.97 18.62
C GLN A 98 8.45 -2.90 18.88
N MET A 99 8.22 -1.66 18.46
CA MET A 99 9.16 -0.56 18.70
C MET A 99 9.37 -0.30 20.20
N LEU A 100 8.31 -0.39 21.00
CA LEU A 100 8.40 -0.21 22.45
C LEU A 100 9.23 -1.32 23.11
N LEU A 101 9.01 -2.57 22.72
CA LEU A 101 9.78 -3.72 23.22
C LEU A 101 11.26 -3.61 22.80
N ASN A 102 11.54 -3.26 21.55
CA ASN A 102 12.92 -3.08 21.08
C ASN A 102 13.64 -2.00 21.88
N ARG A 103 13.00 -0.86 22.15
CA ARG A 103 13.57 0.20 23.00
C ARG A 103 13.91 -0.29 24.41
N LEU A 104 13.06 -1.14 24.99
CA LEU A 104 13.31 -1.73 26.31
C LEU A 104 14.51 -2.69 26.27
N LEU A 105 14.61 -3.52 25.23
CA LEU A 105 15.72 -4.45 25.05
C LEU A 105 17.05 -3.70 24.85
N GLU A 106 17.08 -2.69 23.97
CA GLU A 106 18.25 -1.84 23.75
C GLU A 106 18.69 -1.13 25.04
N ALA A 107 17.74 -0.64 25.84
CA ALA A 107 18.05 -0.03 27.13
C ALA A 107 18.58 -1.05 28.16
N SER A 108 18.14 -2.31 28.08
CA SER A 108 18.63 -3.36 28.98
C SER A 108 20.08 -3.78 28.70
N GLU A 109 20.56 -3.60 27.46
CA GLU A 109 21.96 -3.86 27.08
C GLU A 109 22.91 -2.77 27.62
N GLN A 110 22.39 -1.59 27.96
CA GLN A 110 23.15 -0.51 28.56
C GLN A 110 23.16 -0.68 30.08
N GLU A 111 24.22 -1.30 30.62
CA GLU A 111 24.33 -1.53 32.05
C GLU A 111 24.50 -0.25 32.86
N SER A 112 23.66 -0.08 33.88
CA SER A 112 23.79 0.93 34.92
C SER A 112 23.47 0.28 36.27
N GLY A 113 24.51 0.08 37.09
CA GLY A 113 24.41 -0.63 38.37
C GLY A 113 23.38 -0.04 39.34
N LEU A 114 23.19 1.29 39.30
CA LEU A 114 22.18 1.99 40.13
C LEU A 114 20.76 1.44 39.91
N TYR A 115 20.37 1.22 38.66
CA TYR A 115 19.01 0.75 38.34
C TYR A 115 18.83 -0.74 38.63
N GLN A 116 19.92 -1.53 38.61
CA GLN A 116 19.88 -2.94 38.99
C GLN A 116 19.59 -3.11 40.48
N ASP A 117 20.23 -2.31 41.33
CA ASP A 117 19.98 -2.33 42.79
C ASP A 117 18.53 -1.92 43.11
N MET A 118 18.04 -0.85 42.47
CA MET A 118 16.64 -0.42 42.61
C MET A 118 15.66 -1.51 42.15
N ALA A 119 15.95 -2.19 41.05
CA ALA A 119 15.11 -3.29 40.55
C ALA A 119 15.11 -4.48 41.53
N ALA A 120 16.27 -4.84 42.08
CA ALA A 120 16.39 -5.92 43.05
C ALA A 120 15.59 -5.64 44.33
N GLU A 121 15.60 -4.40 44.83
CA GLU A 121 14.79 -3.99 45.98
C GLU A 121 13.28 -4.12 45.70
N LEU A 122 12.82 -3.64 44.54
CA LEU A 122 11.41 -3.73 44.14
C LEU A 122 10.92 -5.18 44.01
N LEU A 123 11.76 -6.07 43.48
CA LEU A 123 11.43 -7.48 43.27
C LEU A 123 11.33 -8.30 44.57
N GLN A 124 11.77 -7.77 45.72
CA GLN A 124 11.58 -8.44 47.01
C GLN A 124 10.11 -8.44 47.46
N ASN A 125 9.36 -7.40 47.10
CA ASN A 125 8.02 -7.15 47.64
C ASN A 125 6.92 -7.17 46.57
N TYR A 126 7.28 -7.09 45.28
CA TYR A 126 6.32 -6.96 44.18
C TYR A 126 6.62 -7.96 43.06
N ASP A 127 5.56 -8.40 42.38
CA ASP A 127 5.66 -9.32 41.25
C ASP A 127 6.28 -8.63 40.02
N ALA A 128 7.26 -9.32 39.41
CA ALA A 128 8.02 -8.82 38.27
C ALA A 128 7.13 -8.46 37.07
N LYS A 129 6.07 -9.26 36.82
CA LYS A 129 5.17 -9.04 35.69
C LYS A 129 4.32 -7.80 35.90
N VAL A 130 3.88 -7.55 37.14
CA VAL A 130 3.12 -6.34 37.49
C VAL A 130 3.99 -5.09 37.29
N LEU A 131 5.22 -5.09 37.82
CA LEU A 131 6.16 -3.97 37.66
C LEU A 131 6.51 -3.71 36.19
N LEU A 132 6.82 -4.78 35.42
CA LEU A 132 7.12 -4.65 34.00
C LEU A 132 5.92 -4.11 33.22
N SER A 133 4.70 -4.55 33.55
CA SER A 133 3.48 -4.04 32.91
C SER A 133 3.28 -2.54 33.17
N ALA A 134 3.59 -2.07 34.39
CA ALA A 134 3.52 -0.66 34.74
C ALA A 134 4.60 0.15 34.02
N ALA A 135 5.84 -0.36 33.96
CA ALA A 135 6.93 0.28 33.22
C ALA A 135 6.61 0.41 31.72
N LEU A 136 6.14 -0.67 31.09
CA LEU A 136 5.71 -0.67 29.68
C LEU A 136 4.58 0.34 29.45
N LYS A 137 3.62 0.44 30.38
CA LYS A 137 2.52 1.42 30.31
C LYS A 137 3.05 2.86 30.37
N LEU A 138 3.94 3.17 31.31
CA LEU A 138 4.55 4.50 31.44
C LEU A 138 5.34 4.88 30.19
N MET A 139 6.16 3.97 29.65
CA MET A 139 6.90 4.18 28.41
C MET A 139 5.99 4.36 27.18
N ALA A 140 4.83 3.70 27.17
CA ALA A 140 3.84 3.85 26.11
C ALA A 140 3.12 5.20 26.14
N SER A 141 2.91 5.76 27.34
CA SER A 141 2.24 7.06 27.55
C SER A 141 3.02 8.26 26.98
N ASP A 142 4.34 8.13 26.85
CA ASP A 142 5.17 9.15 26.17
C ASP A 142 4.98 9.17 24.65
N CYS A 143 4.30 8.17 24.10
CA CYS A 143 3.91 8.16 22.69
C CYS A 143 2.45 8.63 22.60
N PRO A 144 2.09 9.56 21.69
CA PRO A 144 0.71 10.04 21.54
C PRO A 144 -0.21 8.85 21.31
N GLU A 145 -1.36 8.77 21.98
CA GLU A 145 -2.32 7.66 21.78
C GLU A 145 -2.61 7.52 20.28
N LEU A 146 -2.75 6.29 19.77
CA LEU A 146 -3.24 6.13 18.40
C LEU A 146 -4.70 6.57 18.45
N GLU A 147 -4.93 7.86 18.22
CA GLU A 147 -6.28 8.39 18.04
C GLU A 147 -6.88 7.59 16.89
N THR A 148 -7.84 6.74 17.22
CA THR A 148 -8.78 6.22 16.25
C THR A 148 -9.64 7.42 15.88
N ALA A 149 -9.19 8.23 14.92
CA ALA A 149 -10.13 9.02 14.17
C ALA A 149 -11.18 8.02 13.69
N GLU A 150 -12.45 8.28 13.99
CA GLU A 150 -13.53 7.59 13.29
C GLU A 150 -13.29 7.91 11.82
N VAL A 151 -12.70 6.94 11.11
CA VAL A 151 -12.66 7.00 9.66
C VAL A 151 -14.14 6.89 9.31
N GLU A 152 -14.77 8.03 9.04
CA GLU A 152 -16.06 8.04 8.36
C GLU A 152 -15.91 7.01 7.26
N SER A 153 -16.77 5.99 7.27
CA SER A 153 -16.71 4.98 6.25
C SER A 153 -17.08 5.69 4.95
N ILE A 154 -16.09 6.26 4.28
CA ILE A 154 -16.13 6.46 2.84
C ILE A 154 -16.32 5.02 2.38
N ARG A 155 -17.55 4.68 2.01
CA ARG A 155 -17.77 3.50 1.20
C ARG A 155 -17.35 3.98 -0.18
N PRO A 156 -16.18 3.59 -0.73
CA PRO A 156 -15.84 3.95 -2.08
C PRO A 156 -17.04 3.68 -2.99
N GLY A 157 -17.55 4.71 -3.65
CA GLY A 157 -18.60 4.52 -4.66
C GLY A 157 -18.13 3.56 -5.75
N THR A 158 -16.82 3.48 -5.95
CA THR A 158 -16.14 2.59 -6.89
C THR A 158 -14.93 1.87 -6.25
N ALA A 159 -14.68 0.65 -6.69
CA ALA A 159 -13.54 -0.18 -6.36
C ALA A 159 -12.70 -0.43 -7.62
N HIS A 160 -11.38 -0.48 -7.45
CA HIS A 160 -10.46 -0.92 -8.51
C HIS A 160 -10.26 -2.43 -8.38
N VAL A 161 -10.75 -3.17 -9.37
CA VAL A 161 -10.67 -4.64 -9.40
C VAL A 161 -9.64 -5.07 -10.43
N GLU A 162 -8.68 -5.90 -9.99
CA GLU A 162 -7.73 -6.54 -10.89
C GLU A 162 -8.32 -7.85 -11.44
N LEU A 163 -8.37 -7.94 -12.76
CA LEU A 163 -8.84 -9.11 -13.48
C LEU A 163 -7.63 -9.86 -14.05
N PRO A 164 -7.55 -11.20 -13.88
CA PRO A 164 -6.42 -12.02 -14.36
C PRO A 164 -6.52 -12.30 -15.87
N MET A 165 -6.88 -11.28 -16.64
CA MET A 165 -6.97 -11.31 -18.09
C MET A 165 -6.45 -9.97 -18.63
N GLY A 166 -5.52 -10.02 -19.58
CA GLY A 166 -4.89 -8.85 -20.18
C GLY A 166 -4.72 -9.00 -21.69
N ARG A 167 -3.84 -8.17 -22.26
CA ARG A 167 -3.58 -8.09 -23.69
C ARG A 167 -3.14 -9.44 -24.28
N PHE A 168 -2.38 -10.24 -23.55
CA PHE A 168 -1.91 -11.55 -24.03
C PHE A 168 -3.04 -12.59 -24.13
N GLN A 169 -4.13 -12.42 -23.39
CA GLN A 169 -5.35 -13.21 -23.50
C GLN A 169 -6.32 -12.64 -24.56
N GLY A 170 -5.91 -11.60 -25.31
CA GLY A 170 -6.75 -10.95 -26.32
C GLY A 170 -7.88 -10.11 -25.72
N VAL A 171 -7.65 -9.55 -24.52
CA VAL A 171 -8.57 -8.60 -23.88
C VAL A 171 -8.37 -7.22 -24.46
N HIS A 172 -9.47 -6.61 -24.87
CA HIS A 172 -9.55 -5.23 -25.35
C HIS A 172 -10.76 -4.56 -24.68
N PRO A 173 -10.81 -3.22 -24.56
CA PRO A 173 -11.78 -2.53 -23.71
C PRO A 173 -13.23 -2.91 -24.01
N ARG A 174 -13.61 -2.99 -25.29
CA ARG A 174 -14.96 -3.39 -25.71
C ARG A 174 -15.34 -4.78 -25.20
N ARG A 175 -14.42 -5.75 -25.31
CA ARG A 175 -14.63 -7.13 -24.88
C ARG A 175 -14.70 -7.24 -23.35
N LEU A 176 -13.93 -6.42 -22.64
CA LEU A 176 -13.98 -6.35 -21.19
C LEU A 176 -15.33 -5.81 -20.69
N VAL A 177 -15.77 -4.68 -21.26
CA VAL A 177 -17.07 -4.08 -20.92
C VAL A 177 -18.21 -5.05 -21.24
N GLU A 178 -18.15 -5.75 -22.38
CA GLU A 178 -19.10 -6.80 -22.74
C GLU A 178 -19.09 -7.97 -21.72
N PHE A 179 -17.91 -8.43 -21.31
CA PHE A 179 -17.80 -9.46 -20.28
C PHE A 179 -18.45 -9.04 -18.96
N LEU A 180 -18.14 -7.83 -18.47
CA LEU A 180 -18.68 -7.29 -17.22
C LEU A 180 -20.21 -7.14 -17.31
N THR A 181 -20.72 -6.50 -18.36
CA THR A 181 -22.16 -6.27 -18.54
C THR A 181 -22.97 -7.56 -18.78
N THR A 182 -22.35 -8.61 -19.32
CA THR A 182 -23.02 -9.90 -19.58
C THR A 182 -23.10 -10.77 -18.33
N HIS A 183 -22.08 -10.73 -17.47
CA HIS A 183 -21.96 -11.64 -16.32
C HIS A 183 -22.22 -10.97 -14.97
N THR A 184 -22.42 -9.65 -14.95
CA THR A 184 -22.75 -8.86 -13.76
C THR A 184 -23.84 -7.86 -14.08
N SER A 185 -24.45 -7.30 -13.03
CA SER A 185 -25.46 -6.25 -13.18
C SER A 185 -24.87 -4.85 -13.43
N ILE A 186 -23.58 -4.75 -13.75
CA ILE A 186 -22.90 -3.48 -14.04
C ILE A 186 -23.31 -3.01 -15.44
N SER A 187 -23.77 -1.77 -15.56
CA SER A 187 -23.99 -1.14 -16.87
C SER A 187 -22.69 -0.58 -17.46
N SER A 188 -22.62 -0.44 -18.79
CA SER A 188 -21.44 0.10 -19.47
C SER A 188 -21.04 1.52 -19.02
N ARG A 189 -22.00 2.30 -18.49
CA ARG A 189 -21.75 3.66 -17.95
C ARG A 189 -21.15 3.66 -16.55
N GLN A 190 -21.28 2.55 -15.83
CA GLN A 190 -20.75 2.37 -14.47
C GLN A 190 -19.34 1.76 -14.47
N VAL A 191 -18.85 1.31 -15.63
CA VAL A 191 -17.46 0.91 -15.79
C VAL A 191 -16.62 2.17 -15.97
N GLY A 192 -15.73 2.41 -15.01
CA GLY A 192 -14.82 3.55 -14.99
C GLY A 192 -13.56 3.29 -15.80
N ASP A 193 -12.42 3.76 -15.29
CA ASP A 193 -11.14 3.63 -15.99
C ASP A 193 -10.73 2.15 -16.15
N ILE A 194 -10.18 1.82 -17.33
CA ILE A 194 -9.69 0.49 -17.69
C ILE A 194 -8.22 0.60 -18.09
N ASP A 195 -7.33 -0.04 -17.33
CA ASP A 195 -5.91 -0.20 -17.66
C ASP A 195 -5.60 -1.66 -18.01
N ILE A 196 -5.36 -1.93 -19.30
CA ILE A 196 -5.08 -3.28 -19.81
C ILE A 196 -3.57 -3.49 -19.90
N GLN A 197 -3.06 -4.41 -19.09
CA GLN A 197 -1.66 -4.81 -19.07
C GLN A 197 -1.45 -6.13 -19.83
N GLY A 198 -0.23 -6.69 -19.78
CA GLY A 198 0.08 -7.94 -20.48
C GLY A 198 -0.78 -9.12 -20.02
N ASN A 199 -0.76 -9.40 -18.71
CA ASN A 199 -1.43 -10.56 -18.11
C ASN A 199 -2.70 -10.22 -17.32
N SER A 200 -2.89 -8.96 -16.94
CA SER A 200 -4.02 -8.52 -16.12
C SER A 200 -4.62 -7.23 -16.65
N THR A 201 -5.79 -6.89 -16.14
CA THR A 201 -6.49 -5.62 -16.39
C THR A 201 -6.96 -5.06 -15.07
N LEU A 202 -6.69 -3.79 -14.81
CA LEU A 202 -7.28 -3.06 -13.69
C LEU A 202 -8.51 -2.30 -14.20
N VAL A 203 -9.65 -2.49 -13.54
CA VAL A 203 -10.91 -1.81 -13.91
C VAL A 203 -11.58 -1.20 -12.69
N GLU A 204 -12.05 0.03 -12.84
CA GLU A 204 -12.87 0.70 -11.84
C GLU A 204 -14.36 0.34 -12.03
N ILE A 205 -15.02 -0.14 -10.97
CA ILE A 205 -16.44 -0.54 -10.98
C ILE A 205 -17.12 -0.14 -9.66
N PRO A 206 -18.46 -0.07 -9.57
CA PRO A 206 -19.10 0.22 -8.29
C PRO A 206 -18.87 -0.90 -7.26
N MET A 207 -18.66 -0.52 -5.99
CA MET A 207 -18.30 -1.48 -4.93
C MET A 207 -19.33 -2.60 -4.76
N ASP A 208 -20.62 -2.29 -4.91
CA ASP A 208 -21.73 -3.23 -4.75
C ASP A 208 -21.68 -4.44 -5.71
N TYR A 209 -20.87 -4.36 -6.77
CA TYR A 209 -20.79 -5.38 -7.81
C TYR A 209 -19.46 -6.14 -7.83
N VAL A 210 -18.54 -5.86 -6.90
CA VAL A 210 -17.21 -6.49 -6.84
C VAL A 210 -17.34 -8.02 -6.72
N ASP A 211 -18.22 -8.50 -5.84
CA ASP A 211 -18.43 -9.94 -5.64
C ASP A 211 -18.99 -10.64 -6.91
N GLN A 212 -19.83 -9.95 -7.66
CA GLN A 212 -20.37 -10.47 -8.93
C GLN A 212 -19.26 -10.62 -9.98
N VAL A 213 -18.33 -9.67 -10.02
CA VAL A 213 -17.18 -9.74 -10.92
C VAL A 213 -16.27 -10.91 -10.56
N TYR A 214 -15.96 -11.12 -9.28
CA TYR A 214 -15.18 -12.29 -8.86
C TYR A 214 -15.90 -13.61 -9.12
N ALA A 215 -17.23 -13.68 -8.92
CA ALA A 215 -18.02 -14.86 -9.24
C ALA A 215 -18.00 -15.16 -10.76
N ALA A 216 -18.14 -14.12 -11.60
CA ALA A 216 -18.05 -14.24 -13.05
C ALA A 216 -16.67 -14.73 -13.52
N LEU A 217 -15.59 -14.25 -12.89
CA LEU A 217 -14.22 -14.71 -13.15
C LEU A 217 -14.04 -16.20 -12.83
N GLY A 218 -14.52 -16.67 -11.67
CA GLY A 218 -14.42 -18.07 -11.28
C GLY A 218 -15.10 -19.02 -12.28
N GLN A 219 -16.23 -18.61 -12.84
CA GLN A 219 -16.93 -19.36 -13.89
C GLN A 219 -16.18 -19.32 -15.24
N TYR A 220 -15.57 -18.18 -15.56
CA TYR A 220 -14.80 -17.99 -16.79
C TYR A 220 -13.53 -18.87 -16.81
N GLU A 221 -12.77 -18.90 -15.71
CA GLU A 221 -11.58 -19.75 -15.58
C GLU A 221 -11.92 -21.24 -15.68
N SER A 222 -13.04 -21.66 -15.08
CA SER A 222 -13.53 -23.04 -15.14
C SER A 222 -13.85 -23.46 -16.58
N LYS A 223 -14.44 -22.57 -17.39
CA LYS A 223 -14.71 -22.79 -18.82
C LYS A 223 -13.45 -22.83 -19.68
N ILE A 224 -12.44 -22.00 -19.39
CA ILE A 224 -11.14 -22.05 -20.09
C ILE A 224 -10.41 -23.36 -19.80
N ARG A 225 -10.41 -23.83 -18.55
CA ARG A 225 -9.80 -25.12 -18.18
C ARG A 225 -10.54 -26.30 -18.82
N ALA A 226 -11.87 -26.25 -18.89
CA ALA A 226 -12.68 -27.28 -19.53
C ALA A 226 -12.49 -27.33 -21.06
N SER A 227 -12.48 -26.18 -21.74
CA SER A 227 -12.27 -26.10 -23.19
C SER A 227 -10.84 -26.48 -23.61
N LYS A 228 -9.82 -26.22 -22.77
CA LYS A 228 -8.44 -26.68 -22.99
C LYS A 228 -8.30 -28.20 -22.85
N ARG A 229 -9.06 -28.84 -21.93
CA ARG A 229 -9.14 -30.31 -21.82
C ARG A 229 -9.82 -30.96 -23.02
N GLN A 230 -10.91 -30.37 -23.53
CA GLN A 230 -11.64 -30.90 -24.69
C GLN A 230 -10.83 -30.85 -26.00
N ARG A 231 -9.98 -29.83 -26.18
CA ARG A 231 -9.07 -29.74 -27.35
C ARG A 231 -7.91 -30.74 -27.30
N ILE A 232 -7.52 -31.21 -26.12
CA ILE A 232 -6.47 -32.25 -25.97
C ILE A 232 -7.04 -33.65 -26.25
N SER A 233 -8.32 -33.89 -25.96
CA SER A 233 -8.98 -35.18 -26.22
C SER A 233 -9.41 -35.38 -27.69
N THR A 234 -9.73 -34.32 -28.42
CA THR A 234 -10.13 -34.42 -29.85
C THR A 234 -8.95 -34.45 -30.83
N GLY A 235 -7.73 -34.16 -30.37
CA GLY A 235 -6.51 -34.18 -31.21
C GLY A 235 -5.79 -35.52 -31.28
N ARG A 236 -6.34 -36.60 -30.72
CA ARG A 236 -5.65 -37.93 -30.63
C ARG A 236 -6.31 -39.08 -31.41
N SER A 237 -7.31 -38.84 -32.26
CA SER A 237 -8.05 -39.91 -32.96
C SER A 237 -8.00 -39.88 -34.50
N SER A 238 -6.87 -39.49 -35.12
CA SER A 238 -6.73 -39.65 -36.58
C SER A 238 -5.27 -39.79 -37.07
N ALA A 239 -4.46 -40.63 -36.41
CA ALA A 239 -3.21 -41.10 -37.01
C ALA A 239 -2.84 -42.47 -36.42
N GLY A 240 -3.00 -43.54 -37.20
CA GLY A 240 -2.42 -44.83 -36.85
C GLY A 240 -3.22 -46.05 -37.31
N ARG A 241 -3.35 -46.28 -38.62
CA ARG A 241 -3.46 -47.64 -39.15
C ARG A 241 -3.20 -47.69 -40.66
N GLN A 242 -1.93 -47.68 -41.04
CA GLN A 242 -1.46 -48.39 -42.24
C GLN A 242 -0.02 -48.88 -42.01
N ALA A 243 0.27 -50.01 -42.66
CA ALA A 243 1.55 -50.69 -42.85
C ALA A 243 2.01 -51.69 -41.78
N SER A 244 1.53 -52.94 -41.93
CA SER A 244 2.39 -54.13 -41.80
C SER A 244 1.68 -55.34 -42.43
N HIS A 245 1.97 -55.65 -43.70
CA HIS A 245 2.39 -56.98 -44.20
C HIS A 245 2.34 -57.05 -45.73
N LEU A 246 3.52 -57.39 -46.29
CA LEU A 246 3.84 -57.95 -47.61
C LEU A 246 3.75 -57.00 -48.82
#